data_AF-A0A5C8UAJ9-F1
#
_entry.id   AF-A0A5C8UAJ9-F1
#
_cell.length_a   1.000
_cell.length_b   1.000
_cell.length_c   1.000
_cell.angle_alpha   90.00
_cell.angle_beta   90.00
_cell.angle_gamma   90.00
#
_symmetry.space_group_name_H-M   'P 1'
#
loop_
_entity.id
_entity.type
_entity.pdbx_description
1 polymer ?
#
loop_
_entity_poly.entity_id
_entity_poly.type
_entity_poly.pdbx_seq_one_letter_code
_entity_poly.pdbx_strand_id
1 'polypeptide(L)' 'MYRVMEYRRRRGPGQSLFGPRVHTAQYASRSEAGRTAEAEAGRFAHHGYNGEQDYWWGWNEADETGLVFVVETDPTSKIA' A
#
# COMPACT_ATOMS: atom_id res chain seq x y z
N MET A 1 4.18 16.70 1.79
CA MET A 1 4.89 15.44 1.52
C MET A 1 3.91 14.28 1.63
N TYR A 2 4.09 13.25 0.82
CA TYR A 2 3.24 12.05 0.77
C TYR A 2 4.06 10.81 1.12
N ARG A 3 3.40 9.72 1.51
CA ARG A 3 4.05 8.45 1.80
C ARG A 3 3.24 7.28 1.30
N VAL A 4 3.93 6.18 1.01
CA VAL A 4 3.31 4.90 0.69
C VAL A 4 3.41 3.97 1.91
N MET A 5 2.26 3.45 2.32
CA MET A 5 2.14 2.52 3.44
C MET A 5 1.83 1.12 2.90
N GLU A 6 2.70 0.15 3.17
CA GLU A 6 2.47 -1.27 2.90
C GLU A 6 1.80 -1.94 4.11
N TYR A 7 0.72 -2.67 3.86
CA TYR A 7 0.02 -3.51 4.83
C TYR A 7 -0.01 -4.96 4.35
N ARG A 8 0.54 -5.87 5.14
CA ARG A 8 0.49 -7.32 4.90
C ARG A 8 -0.80 -7.93 5.45
N ARG A 9 -1.54 -8.67 4.63
CA ARG A 9 -2.69 -9.50 5.01
C ARG A 9 -2.39 -10.98 4.74
N ARG A 10 -2.48 -11.87 5.72
CA ARG A 10 -2.56 -13.32 5.46
C ARG A 10 -4.00 -13.70 5.13
N ARG A 11 -4.22 -14.57 4.15
CA ARG A 11 -5.52 -15.23 3.96
C ARG A 11 -5.74 -16.23 5.10
N GLY A 12 -6.73 -15.98 5.94
CA GLY A 12 -7.18 -16.92 6.96
C GLY A 12 -8.36 -16.35 7.76
N PRO A 13 -9.36 -17.17 8.13
CA PRO A 13 -10.47 -16.71 8.96
C PRO A 13 -9.96 -16.19 10.31
N GLY A 14 -10.39 -14.98 10.69
CA GLY A 14 -10.05 -14.37 11.98
C GLY A 14 -8.68 -13.67 12.08
N GLN A 15 -7.93 -13.53 10.97
CA GLN A 15 -6.67 -12.77 10.97
C GLN A 15 -6.91 -11.27 10.81
N SER A 16 -6.15 -10.44 11.55
CA SER A 16 -6.24 -8.99 11.52
C SER A 16 -6.01 -8.44 10.10
N LEU A 17 -6.86 -7.50 9.68
CA LEU A 17 -6.78 -6.81 8.38
C LEU A 17 -5.54 -5.91 8.24
N PHE A 18 -4.80 -5.69 9.32
CA PHE A 18 -3.64 -4.81 9.38
C PHE A 18 -2.44 -5.57 9.97
N GLY A 19 -1.59 -6.11 9.09
CA GLY A 19 -0.24 -6.55 9.46
C GLY A 19 0.68 -5.36 9.76
N PRO A 20 1.98 -5.59 10.02
CA PRO A 20 2.92 -4.52 10.32
C PRO A 20 2.95 -3.50 9.19
N ARG A 21 2.68 -2.24 9.57
CA ARG A 21 2.68 -1.08 8.70
C ARG A 21 4.12 -0.73 8.34
N VAL A 22 4.54 -0.97 7.10
CA VAL A 22 5.87 -0.59 6.62
C VAL A 22 5.75 0.67 5.79
N HIS A 23 6.45 1.72 6.21
CA HIS A 23 6.61 2.92 5.40
C HIS A 23 7.66 2.63 4.33
N THR A 24 7.28 2.64 3.06
CA THR A 24 8.21 2.27 1.98
C THR A 24 8.99 3.47 1.46
N ALA A 25 8.41 4.67 1.42
CA ALA A 25 9.12 5.92 1.06
C ALA A 25 8.25 7.18 1.22
N GLN A 26 8.92 8.34 1.28
CA GLN A 26 8.31 9.68 1.20
C GLN A 26 8.45 10.27 -0.21
N TYR A 27 7.46 11.04 -0.64
CA TYR A 27 7.34 11.59 -1.99
C TYR A 27 6.92 13.06 -1.96
N ALA A 28 7.35 13.81 -2.98
CA ALA A 28 7.03 15.24 -3.10
C ALA A 28 5.56 15.46 -3.48
N SER A 29 4.96 14.52 -4.23
CA SER A 29 3.59 14.61 -4.71
C SER A 29 2.80 13.31 -4.54
N ARG A 30 1.47 13.44 -4.51
CA ARG A 30 0.55 12.30 -4.50
C ARG A 30 0.70 11.43 -5.75
N SER A 31 0.91 12.03 -6.91
CA SER A 31 1.07 11.32 -8.18
C SER A 31 2.33 10.45 -8.19
N GLU A 32 3.42 10.95 -7.62
CA GLU A 32 4.67 10.19 -7.49
C GLU A 32 4.54 9.01 -6.50
N ALA A 33 3.90 9.25 -5.35
CA ALA A 33 3.57 8.20 -4.40
C ALA A 33 2.65 7.14 -5.02
N GLY A 34 1.64 7.56 -5.78
CA GLY A 34 0.71 6.69 -6.49
C GLY A 34 1.40 5.79 -7.52
N ARG A 35 2.30 6.35 -8.34
CA ARG A 35 3.10 5.56 -9.30
C ARG A 35 3.95 4.51 -8.60
N THR A 36 4.47 4.81 -7.41
CA THR A 36 5.25 3.82 -6.66
C THR A 36 4.37 2.74 -6.04
N ALA A 37 3.22 3.11 -5.47
CA ALA A 37 2.25 2.14 -4.96
C ALA A 37 1.74 1.20 -6.08
N GLU A 38 1.50 1.75 -7.27
CA GLU A 38 1.15 0.99 -8.47
C GLU A 38 2.27 0.05 -8.90
N ALA A 39 3.52 0.53 -8.94
CA ALA A 39 4.68 -0.29 -9.30
C ALA A 39 4.91 -1.44 -8.30
N GLU A 40 4.73 -1.19 -7.00
CA GLU A 40 4.85 -2.20 -5.96
C GLU A 40 3.71 -3.24 -6.05
N ALA A 41 2.47 -2.80 -6.24
CA ALA A 41 1.35 -3.70 -6.48
C ALA A 41 1.52 -4.52 -7.77
N GLY A 42 2.07 -3.94 -8.83
CA GLY A 42 2.34 -4.59 -10.11
C GLY A 42 3.38 -5.72 -10.05
N ARG A 43 4.12 -5.87 -8.94
CA ARG A 43 5.01 -7.02 -8.70
C ARG A 43 4.25 -8.30 -8.36
N PHE A 44 2.95 -8.21 -8.08
CA PHE A 44 2.10 -9.33 -7.72
C PHE A 44 1.32 -9.87 -8.92
N ALA A 45 1.17 -11.19 -8.97
CA ALA A 45 0.44 -11.87 -10.05
C ALA A 45 -1.01 -11.39 -10.17
N HIS A 46 -1.65 -11.14 -9.03
CA HIS A 46 -2.98 -10.56 -8.95
C HIS A 46 -2.87 -9.20 -8.28
N HIS A 47 -3.23 -8.13 -8.99
CA HIS A 47 -3.15 -6.78 -8.46
C HIS A 47 -4.27 -5.89 -9.01
N GLY A 48 -4.44 -4.72 -8.39
CA GLY A 48 -5.38 -3.73 -8.87
C GLY A 48 -5.42 -2.49 -8.00
N TYR A 49 -6.32 -1.59 -8.36
CA TYR A 49 -6.61 -0.36 -7.64
C TYR A 49 -8.07 -0.34 -7.21
N ASN A 50 -8.31 -0.08 -5.93
CA ASN A 50 -9.65 0.17 -5.39
C ASN A 50 -9.90 1.68 -5.37
N GLY A 51 -10.71 2.16 -6.32
CA GLY A 51 -11.02 3.59 -6.43
C GLY A 51 -12.00 4.12 -5.38
N GLU A 52 -12.77 3.26 -4.71
CA GLU A 52 -13.70 3.67 -3.65
C GLU A 52 -12.96 3.97 -2.34
N GLN A 53 -11.94 3.17 -2.05
CA GLN A 53 -11.15 3.25 -0.81
C GLN A 53 -9.73 3.82 -1.02
N ASP A 54 -9.39 4.17 -2.26
CA ASP A 54 -8.15 4.83 -2.67
C ASP A 54 -6.86 4.08 -2.26
N TYR A 55 -6.74 2.81 -2.67
CA TYR A 55 -5.52 2.03 -2.46
C TYR A 55 -5.21 1.07 -3.61
N TRP A 56 -3.93 0.71 -3.70
CA TRP A 56 -3.46 -0.37 -4.56
C TRP A 56 -3.36 -1.66 -3.77
N TRP A 57 -3.61 -2.79 -4.42
CA TRP A 57 -3.48 -4.10 -3.80
C TRP A 57 -2.73 -5.05 -4.72
N GLY A 58 -2.01 -5.98 -4.13
CA GLY A 58 -1.34 -7.07 -4.83
C GLY A 58 -1.40 -8.34 -3.99
N TRP A 59 -1.45 -9.52 -4.60
CA TRP A 59 -1.25 -10.80 -3.92
C TRP A 59 -0.73 -11.87 -4.88
N ASN A 60 -0.04 -12.86 -4.31
CA ASN A 60 0.43 -14.07 -5.00
C ASN A 60 -0.25 -15.29 -4.38
N GLU A 61 -0.63 -16.27 -5.21
CA GLU A 61 -1.21 -17.54 -4.73
C GLU A 61 -0.26 -18.33 -3.83
N ALA A 62 1.04 -18.29 -4.13
CA ALA A 62 2.06 -19.04 -3.39
C ALA A 62 2.28 -18.55 -1.95
N ASP A 63 2.07 -17.25 -1.70
CA ASP A 63 2.44 -16.63 -0.41
C ASP A 63 1.26 -16.53 0.57
N GLU A 64 0.04 -16.85 0.11
CA GLU A 64 -1.25 -16.60 0.79
C GLU A 64 -1.35 -15.20 1.43
N THR A 65 -0.51 -14.27 0.98
CA THR A 65 -0.30 -12.96 1.57
C THR A 65 -0.66 -11.94 0.52
N GLY A 66 -1.63 -11.10 0.83
CA GLY A 66 -1.87 -9.88 0.05
C GLY A 66 -1.16 -8.70 0.68
N LEU A 67 -0.77 -7.75 -0.16
CA LEU A 67 -0.32 -6.44 0.23
C LEU A 67 -1.38 -5.40 -0.16
N VAL A 68 -1.53 -4.39 0.69
CA VAL A 68 -2.27 -3.16 0.39
C VAL A 68 -1.29 -2.00 0.49
N PHE A 69 -1.30 -1.13 -0.51
CA PHE A 69 -0.48 0.07 -0.59
C PHE A 69 -1.38 1.29 -0.56
N VAL A 70 -1.26 2.09 0.50
CA VAL A 70 -2.06 3.31 0.69
C VAL A 70 -1.15 4.53 0.54
N VAL A 71 -1.59 5.50 -0.26
CA VAL A 71 -0.92 6.80 -0.35
C VAL A 71 -1.54 7.73 0.66
N GLU A 72 -0.75 8.20 1.62
CA GLU A 72 -1.20 9.14 2.63
C GLU A 72 -0.44 10.46 2.53
N THR A 73 -1.09 11.55 2.93
CA THR A 73 -0.37 12.78 3.26
C THR A 73 0.42 12.55 4.54
N ASP A 74 1.70 12.89 4.53
CA ASP A 74 2.53 12.74 5.72
C ASP A 74 2.12 13.80 6.77
N PRO A 75 1.58 13.41 7.94
CA PRO A 75 1.11 14.37 8.93
C PRO A 75 2.24 15.20 9.54
N THR A 76 3.48 14.72 9.48
CA THR A 76 4.69 15.45 9.90
C THR A 76 5.13 16.53 8.91
N SER A 77 4.55 16.56 7.70
CA SER A 77 4.88 17.55 6.67
C SER A 77 4.29 18.95 6.95
N LYS A 78 3.61 19.18 8.09
CA LYS A 78 3.08 20.48 8.51
C LYS A 78 3.96 21.18 9.55
N ILE A 79 5.28 21.17 9.41
CA ILE A 79 6.15 22.12 10.13
C ILE A 79 7.36 22.41 9.23
N ALA A 80 7.26 23.46 8.41
CA ALA A 80 8.39 24.19 7.82
C ALA A 80 7.89 25.55 7.35
#